data_AF-A0A363D557-F1
#
_entry.id   AF-A0A363D557-F1
#
_cell.length_a   1.000
_cell.length_b   1.000
_cell.length_c   1.000
_cell.angle_alpha   90.00
_cell.angle_beta   90.00
_cell.angle_gamma   90.00
#
_symmetry.space_group_name_H-M   'P 1'
#
loop_
_entity.id
_entity.type
_entity.pdbx_description
1 polymer ?
#
loop_
_entity_poly.entity_id
_entity_poly.type
_entity_poly.pdbx_seq_one_letter_code
_entity_poly.pdbx_strand_id
1 'polypeptide(L)'
;MHIADGVLSLEATVVVSSVSLFAFYKAIKTIKEDEIPLAAVASAMFFIASFIHIPFGVTQIHLILLGVIGIFLGISSFISILIALILQALLLGYGGVASIGVNLFVMATPALIIYHINKTEIFLKINEKIRFFLIGFLGAFFATLFLVLILYFSKPQYEWAAYSIFTVNIITMTIEGFISMFLLMFIKKTYPKILKGLI
;
A
#
# COMPACT_ATOMS: atom_id res chain seq x y z
N MET A 1 -6.48 -5.02 4.76
CA MET A 1 -5.71 -4.48 5.90
C MET A 1 -6.34 -3.17 6.35
N HIS A 2 -7.65 -3.15 6.62
CA HIS A 2 -8.40 -1.91 6.80
C HIS A 2 -8.87 -1.82 8.24
N ILE A 3 -8.60 -0.67 8.85
CA ILE A 3 -8.98 -0.39 10.23
C ILE A 3 -10.37 0.24 10.20
N ALA A 4 -11.33 -0.38 10.89
CA ALA A 4 -12.68 0.17 11.07
C ALA A 4 -12.70 1.30 12.11
N ASP A 5 -13.75 2.11 12.10
CA ASP A 5 -13.93 3.18 13.08
C ASP A 5 -14.07 2.61 14.50
N GLY A 6 -13.53 3.32 15.50
CA GLY A 6 -13.56 2.93 16.91
C GLY A 6 -12.56 1.84 17.34
N VAL A 7 -11.86 1.21 16.38
CA VAL A 7 -10.81 0.23 16.70
C VAL A 7 -9.65 0.90 17.43
N LEU A 8 -9.13 2.00 16.90
CA LEU A 8 -8.00 2.70 17.51
C LEU A 8 -8.44 3.66 18.63
N SER A 9 -7.51 4.02 19.49
CA SER A 9 -7.61 5.16 20.40
C SER A 9 -7.67 6.47 19.61
N LEU A 10 -8.29 7.49 20.21
CA LEU A 10 -8.46 8.79 19.57
C LEU A 10 -7.10 9.44 19.28
N GLU A 11 -6.18 9.33 20.23
CA GLU A 11 -4.84 9.89 20.16
C GLU A 11 -4.05 9.29 18.99
N ALA A 12 -4.02 7.95 18.87
CA ALA A 12 -3.36 7.28 17.76
C ALA A 12 -3.97 7.65 16.41
N THR A 13 -5.31 7.73 16.36
CA THR A 13 -6.04 8.10 15.15
C THR A 13 -5.69 9.51 14.68
N VAL A 14 -5.72 10.49 15.60
CA VAL A 14 -5.43 11.89 15.29
C VAL A 14 -3.97 12.08 14.87
N VAL A 15 -3.02 11.49 15.61
CA VAL A 15 -1.58 11.64 15.33
C VAL A 15 -1.23 11.06 13.96
N VAL A 16 -1.61 9.82 13.69
CA VAL A 16 -1.26 9.15 12.42
C VAL A 16 -1.99 9.79 11.24
N SER A 17 -3.27 10.17 11.42
CA SER A 17 -4.02 10.86 10.36
C SER A 17 -3.43 12.23 10.02
N SER A 18 -2.88 12.95 11.02
CA SER A 18 -2.21 14.23 10.78
C SER A 18 -0.94 14.07 9.93
N VAL A 19 -0.16 13.01 10.17
CA VAL A 19 1.01 12.69 9.34
C VAL A 19 0.60 12.37 7.90
N SER A 20 -0.43 11.56 7.71
CA SER A 20 -0.98 11.26 6.39
C SER A 20 -1.50 12.50 5.67
N LEU A 21 -2.20 13.38 6.38
CA LEU A 21 -2.73 14.62 5.82
C LEU A 21 -1.61 15.53 5.33
N PHE A 22 -0.51 15.64 6.09
CA PHE A 22 0.65 16.41 5.67
C PHE A 22 1.31 15.82 4.41
N ALA A 23 1.49 14.49 4.36
CA ALA A 23 2.05 13.82 3.19
C ALA A 23 1.15 13.94 1.96
N PHE A 24 -0.17 13.81 2.13
CA PHE A 24 -1.16 14.02 1.07
C PHE A 24 -1.17 15.47 0.57
N TYR A 25 -1.12 16.45 1.47
CA TYR A 25 -1.00 17.86 1.09
C TYR A 25 0.25 18.11 0.25
N LYS A 26 1.40 17.54 0.66
CA LYS A 26 2.63 17.61 -0.13
C LYS A 26 2.44 16.95 -1.50
N ALA A 27 1.80 15.79 -1.58
CA ALA A 27 1.52 15.10 -2.83
C ALA A 27 0.72 15.98 -3.80
N ILE A 28 -0.35 16.65 -3.31
CA ILE A 28 -1.15 17.58 -4.12
C ILE A 28 -0.31 18.75 -4.62
N LYS A 29 0.60 19.28 -3.79
CA LYS A 29 1.45 20.40 -4.18
C LYS A 29 2.53 20.03 -5.20
N THR A 30 2.88 18.75 -5.31
CA THR A 30 3.99 18.30 -6.16
C THR A 30 3.56 17.51 -7.39
N ILE A 31 2.33 17.00 -7.44
CA ILE A 31 1.83 16.25 -8.60
C ILE A 31 1.86 17.11 -9.85
N LYS A 32 2.37 16.55 -10.95
CA LYS A 32 2.37 17.21 -12.26
C LYS A 32 1.14 16.83 -13.05
N GLU A 33 0.70 17.70 -13.96
CA GLU A 33 -0.50 17.46 -14.77
C GLU A 33 -0.43 16.16 -15.58
N ASP A 34 0.75 15.82 -16.11
CA ASP A 34 1.00 14.61 -16.88
C ASP A 34 1.01 13.33 -16.01
N GLU A 35 1.14 13.44 -14.69
CA GLU A 35 1.05 12.33 -13.73
C GLU A 35 -0.40 12.01 -13.32
N ILE A 36 -1.34 12.95 -13.50
CA ILE A 36 -2.74 12.79 -13.06
C ILE A 36 -3.41 11.56 -13.69
N PRO A 37 -3.29 11.28 -15.00
CA PRO A 37 -3.89 10.08 -15.59
C PRO A 37 -3.33 8.79 -14.98
N LEU A 38 -2.03 8.74 -14.71
CA LEU A 38 -1.39 7.57 -14.10
C LEU A 38 -1.86 7.38 -12.66
N ALA A 39 -2.04 8.47 -11.90
CA ALA A 39 -2.62 8.43 -10.56
C ALA A 39 -4.05 7.88 -10.57
N ALA A 40 -4.89 8.32 -11.51
CA ALA A 40 -6.25 7.81 -11.67
C ALA A 40 -6.27 6.31 -11.97
N VAL A 41 -5.41 5.84 -12.89
CA VAL A 41 -5.27 4.41 -13.21
C VAL A 41 -4.79 3.62 -12.01
N ALA A 42 -3.82 4.13 -11.25
CA ALA A 42 -3.34 3.47 -10.04
C ALA A 42 -4.41 3.38 -8.95
N SER A 43 -5.26 4.41 -8.81
CA SER A 43 -6.40 4.40 -7.90
C SER A 43 -7.40 3.31 -8.28
N ALA A 44 -7.78 3.24 -9.57
CA ALA A 44 -8.64 2.20 -10.10
C ALA A 44 -8.03 0.80 -9.93
N MET A 45 -6.73 0.65 -10.19
CA MET A 45 -6.01 -0.61 -10.01
C MET A 45 -6.03 -1.06 -8.54
N PHE A 46 -5.75 -0.15 -7.59
CA PHE A 46 -5.82 -0.44 -6.16
C PHE A 46 -7.22 -0.90 -5.74
N PHE A 47 -8.24 -0.15 -6.18
CA PHE A 47 -9.64 -0.44 -5.90
C PHE A 47 -10.05 -1.81 -6.47
N ILE A 48 -9.78 -2.09 -7.75
CA ILE A 48 -10.16 -3.34 -8.41
C ILE A 48 -9.37 -4.53 -7.86
N ALA A 49 -8.07 -4.38 -7.61
CA ALA A 49 -7.23 -5.44 -7.04
C ALA A 49 -7.75 -5.90 -5.67
N SER A 50 -8.34 -4.99 -4.89
CA SER A 50 -8.93 -5.32 -3.58
C SER A 50 -10.13 -6.28 -3.65
N PHE A 51 -10.74 -6.49 -4.83
CA PHE A 51 -11.78 -7.51 -5.03
C PHE A 51 -11.23 -8.91 -5.28
N ILE A 52 -9.94 -9.04 -5.59
CA ILE A 52 -9.30 -10.33 -5.79
C ILE A 52 -9.01 -10.91 -4.41
N HIS A 53 -10.00 -11.63 -3.89
CA HIS A 53 -9.91 -12.30 -2.60
C HIS A 53 -9.37 -13.72 -2.80
N ILE A 54 -8.33 -14.05 -2.05
CA ILE A 54 -7.75 -15.38 -2.00
C ILE A 54 -8.16 -15.98 -0.64
N PRO A 55 -8.99 -17.04 -0.62
CA PRO A 55 -9.42 -17.65 0.62
C PRO A 55 -8.20 -18.27 1.32
N PHE A 56 -8.00 -17.92 2.59
CA PHE A 56 -6.93 -18.47 3.40
C PHE A 56 -7.42 -18.81 4.81
N GLY A 57 -7.74 -20.08 5.04
CA GLY A 57 -8.32 -20.54 6.30
C GLY A 57 -9.66 -19.84 6.58
N VAL A 58 -9.75 -19.15 7.71
CA VAL A 58 -10.95 -18.40 8.15
C VAL A 58 -10.94 -16.93 7.74
N THR A 59 -9.89 -16.45 7.06
CA THR A 59 -9.76 -15.06 6.61
C THR A 59 -9.68 -14.96 5.09
N GLN A 60 -9.97 -13.77 4.58
CA GLN A 60 -9.81 -13.43 3.17
C GLN A 60 -8.62 -12.50 3.02
N ILE A 61 -7.66 -12.91 2.19
CA ILE A 61 -6.54 -12.07 1.78
C ILE A 61 -6.97 -11.33 0.51
N HIS A 62 -6.68 -10.04 0.40
CA HIS A 62 -6.89 -9.28 -0.84
C HIS A 62 -5.59 -8.66 -1.33
N LEU A 63 -5.52 -8.44 -2.64
CA LEU A 63 -4.40 -7.74 -3.26
C LEU A 63 -4.50 -6.22 -3.04
N ILE A 64 -3.33 -5.59 -2.86
CA ILE A 64 -3.10 -4.18 -2.57
C ILE A 64 -2.08 -3.55 -3.53
N LEU A 65 -1.14 -4.31 -4.11
CA LEU A 65 -0.19 -3.82 -5.13
C LEU A 65 0.60 -2.54 -4.75
N LEU A 66 0.80 -2.28 -3.46
CA LEU A 66 1.37 -1.03 -2.96
C LEU A 66 2.77 -0.74 -3.50
N GLY A 67 3.60 -1.79 -3.62
CA GLY A 67 4.93 -1.65 -4.19
C GLY A 67 4.91 -1.15 -5.62
N VAL A 68 4.01 -1.70 -6.45
CA VAL A 68 3.85 -1.31 -7.86
C VAL A 68 3.35 0.14 -7.95
N ILE A 69 2.33 0.49 -7.18
CA ILE A 69 1.82 1.88 -7.12
C ILE A 69 2.94 2.84 -6.70
N GLY A 70 3.72 2.44 -5.70
CA GLY A 70 4.87 3.19 -5.18
C GLY A 70 5.90 3.52 -6.24
N ILE A 71 6.40 2.52 -6.97
CA ILE A 71 7.44 2.76 -7.98
C ILE A 71 6.98 3.72 -9.08
N PHE A 72 5.70 3.74 -9.43
CA PHE A 72 5.16 4.60 -10.48
C PHE A 72 4.90 6.03 -10.00
N LEU A 73 4.42 6.21 -8.77
CA LEU A 73 3.88 7.49 -8.32
C LEU A 73 4.69 8.19 -7.23
N GLY A 74 5.56 7.48 -6.51
CA GLY A 74 6.27 8.04 -5.36
C GLY A 74 5.30 8.70 -4.37
N ILE A 75 5.47 10.00 -4.10
CA ILE A 75 4.61 10.76 -3.17
C ILE A 75 3.16 10.88 -3.66
N SER A 76 2.94 10.89 -4.99
CA SER A 76 1.60 10.95 -5.60
C SER A 76 0.77 9.67 -5.34
N SER A 77 1.37 8.62 -4.79
CA SER A 77 0.65 7.42 -4.31
C SER A 77 -0.38 7.77 -3.22
N PHE A 78 -0.11 8.79 -2.39
CA PHE A 78 -1.05 9.25 -1.37
C PHE A 78 -2.38 9.74 -1.97
N ILE A 79 -2.34 10.39 -3.14
CA ILE A 79 -3.56 10.84 -3.83
C ILE A 79 -4.35 9.62 -4.32
N SER A 80 -3.67 8.72 -5.03
CA SER A 80 -4.31 7.56 -5.67
C SER A 80 -4.94 6.61 -4.66
N ILE A 81 -4.21 6.34 -3.57
CA ILE A 81 -4.65 5.45 -2.50
C ILE A 81 -5.76 6.10 -1.69
N LEU A 82 -5.71 7.40 -1.39
CA LEU A 82 -6.80 8.07 -0.67
C LEU A 82 -8.12 8.00 -1.45
N ILE A 83 -8.09 8.30 -2.76
CA ILE A 83 -9.29 8.21 -3.61
C ILE A 83 -9.85 6.79 -3.58
N ALA A 84 -8.99 5.78 -3.71
CA ALA A 84 -9.44 4.39 -3.71
C ALA A 84 -9.97 3.96 -2.33
N LEU A 85 -9.39 4.43 -1.23
CA LEU A 85 -9.88 4.20 0.13
C LEU A 85 -11.26 4.85 0.37
N ILE A 86 -11.49 6.05 -0.17
CA ILE A 86 -12.81 6.69 -0.13
C ILE A 86 -13.83 5.81 -0.85
N LEU A 87 -13.49 5.32 -2.05
CA LEU A 87 -14.37 4.42 -2.81
C LEU A 87 -14.62 3.10 -2.07
N GLN A 88 -13.60 2.52 -1.43
CA GLN A 88 -13.74 1.30 -0.62
C GLN A 88 -14.66 1.52 0.58
N ALA A 89 -14.53 2.64 1.29
CA ALA A 89 -15.40 2.96 2.42
C ALA A 89 -16.86 3.16 1.98
N LEU A 90 -17.09 3.89 0.89
CA LEU A 90 -18.44 4.23 0.43
C LEU A 90 -19.15 3.09 -0.31
N LEU A 91 -18.44 2.31 -1.12
CA LEU A 91 -19.04 1.29 -1.99
C LEU A 91 -18.95 -0.12 -1.40
N LEU A 92 -17.94 -0.41 -0.59
CA LEU A 92 -17.68 -1.76 -0.06
C LEU A 92 -17.86 -1.86 1.45
N GLY A 93 -18.02 -0.73 2.15
CA GLY A 93 -18.05 -0.70 3.61
C GLY A 93 -16.73 -1.15 4.25
N TYR A 94 -15.61 -1.06 3.51
CA TYR A 94 -14.29 -1.45 4.00
C TYR A 94 -13.57 -0.26 4.63
N GLY A 95 -13.07 -0.45 5.85
CA GLY A 95 -12.38 0.60 6.62
C GLY A 95 -13.36 1.45 7.42
N GLY A 96 -12.99 2.71 7.66
CA GLY A 96 -13.76 3.66 8.44
C GLY A 96 -13.50 5.08 7.98
N VAL A 97 -14.48 5.97 8.22
CA VAL A 97 -14.40 7.38 7.83
C VAL A 97 -13.47 8.13 8.78
N ALA A 98 -13.56 7.85 10.09
CA ALA A 98 -12.68 8.45 11.09
C ALA A 98 -11.25 7.88 11.02
N SER A 99 -11.10 6.61 10.65
CA SER A 99 -9.81 5.93 10.50
C SER A 99 -9.16 6.11 9.12
N ILE A 100 -9.78 6.84 8.19
CA ILE A 100 -9.31 6.94 6.79
C ILE A 100 -7.87 7.48 6.68
N GLY A 101 -7.49 8.44 7.54
CA GLY A 101 -6.12 8.97 7.57
C GLY A 101 -5.10 7.94 8.05
N VAL A 102 -5.49 7.05 8.95
CA VAL A 102 -4.64 5.93 9.40
C VAL A 102 -4.51 4.87 8.31
N ASN A 103 -5.63 4.51 7.66
CA ASN A 103 -5.61 3.59 6.53
C ASN A 103 -4.74 4.14 5.39
N LEU A 104 -4.81 5.44 5.12
CA LEU A 104 -3.95 6.11 4.16
C LEU A 104 -2.48 6.00 4.57
N PHE A 105 -2.14 6.19 5.85
CA PHE A 105 -0.76 6.03 6.33
C PHE A 105 -0.25 4.62 6.06
N VAL A 106 -1.02 3.63 6.53
CA VAL A 106 -0.68 2.21 6.46
C VAL A 106 -0.48 1.74 5.02
N MET A 107 -1.13 2.36 4.05
CA MET A 107 -1.07 1.93 2.65
C MET A 107 -0.15 2.79 1.79
N ALA A 108 -0.20 4.12 1.90
CA ALA A 108 0.58 5.01 1.05
C ALA A 108 2.03 5.21 1.54
N THR A 109 2.29 5.16 2.85
CA THR A 109 3.66 5.27 3.37
C THR A 109 4.54 4.12 2.89
N PRO A 110 4.12 2.84 2.95
CA PRO A 110 4.86 1.74 2.30
C PRO A 110 5.15 1.97 0.83
N ALA A 111 4.16 2.42 0.05
CA ALA A 111 4.34 2.68 -1.37
C ALA A 111 5.48 3.70 -1.61
N LEU A 112 5.51 4.79 -0.84
CA LEU A 112 6.58 5.78 -0.88
C LEU A 112 7.94 5.22 -0.41
N ILE A 113 7.97 4.38 0.62
CA ILE A 113 9.20 3.71 1.07
C ILE A 113 9.77 2.83 -0.06
N ILE A 114 8.92 2.05 -0.73
CA ILE A 114 9.35 1.18 -1.84
C ILE A 114 9.87 2.01 -3.01
N TYR A 115 9.24 3.14 -3.32
CA TYR A 115 9.76 4.07 -4.32
C TYR A 115 11.21 4.49 -4.04
N HIS A 116 11.52 4.83 -2.78
CA HIS A 116 12.87 5.22 -2.39
C HIS A 116 13.84 4.04 -2.35
N ILE A 117 13.43 2.89 -1.80
CA ILE A 117 14.25 1.66 -1.79
C ILE A 117 14.65 1.27 -3.21
N ASN A 118 13.70 1.32 -4.16
CA ASN A 118 13.93 0.94 -5.54
C ASN A 118 14.94 1.82 -6.27
N LYS A 119 15.18 3.05 -5.78
CA LYS A 119 16.19 3.97 -6.31
C LYS A 119 17.59 3.79 -5.72
N THR A 120 17.75 2.94 -4.71
CA THR A 120 19.05 2.71 -4.07
C THR A 120 19.95 1.83 -4.92
N GLU A 121 21.26 2.09 -4.92
CA GLU A 121 22.23 1.29 -5.70
C GLU A 121 22.21 -0.19 -5.35
N ILE A 122 22.00 -0.51 -4.06
CA ILE A 122 21.93 -1.90 -3.58
C ILE A 122 20.77 -2.62 -4.26
N PHE A 123 19.60 -1.99 -4.30
CA PHE A 123 18.40 -2.60 -4.89
C PHE A 123 18.51 -2.73 -6.41
N LEU A 124 19.15 -1.76 -7.08
CA LEU A 124 19.43 -1.80 -8.51
C LEU A 124 20.42 -2.91 -8.92
N LYS A 125 21.30 -3.37 -8.02
CA LYS A 125 22.24 -4.48 -8.25
C LYS A 125 21.61 -5.86 -8.13
N ILE A 126 20.40 -5.97 -7.55
CA ILE A 126 19.69 -7.24 -7.40
C ILE A 126 19.20 -7.71 -8.78
N ASN A 127 19.16 -9.03 -8.99
CA ASN A 127 18.53 -9.60 -10.18
C ASN A 127 17.12 -9.04 -10.39
N GLU A 128 16.81 -8.60 -11.61
CA GLU A 128 15.57 -7.89 -11.89
C GLU A 128 14.30 -8.64 -11.46
N LYS A 129 14.23 -9.96 -11.67
CA LYS A 129 13.04 -10.74 -11.28
C LYS A 129 12.86 -10.75 -9.75
N ILE A 130 13.96 -10.93 -9.03
CA ILE A 130 13.98 -10.88 -7.56
C ILE A 130 13.61 -9.48 -7.09
N ARG A 131 14.13 -8.43 -7.74
CA ARG A 131 13.79 -7.04 -7.45
C ARG A 131 12.29 -6.77 -7.59
N PHE A 132 11.67 -7.23 -8.68
CA PHE A 132 10.23 -7.07 -8.88
C PHE A 132 9.39 -7.86 -7.87
N PHE A 133 9.85 -9.04 -7.46
CA PHE A 133 9.25 -9.76 -6.34
C PHE A 133 9.36 -8.96 -5.04
N LEU A 134 10.54 -8.42 -4.73
CA LEU A 134 10.78 -7.64 -3.52
C LEU A 134 9.95 -6.35 -3.49
N ILE A 135 9.67 -5.71 -4.63
CA ILE A 135 8.79 -4.54 -4.70
C ILE A 135 7.40 -4.87 -4.12
N GLY A 136 6.78 -5.96 -4.57
CA GLY A 136 5.49 -6.40 -4.06
C GLY A 136 5.55 -6.86 -2.60
N PHE A 137 6.51 -7.74 -2.31
CA PHE A 137 6.69 -8.31 -0.98
C PHE A 137 6.91 -7.24 0.09
N LEU A 138 7.84 -6.31 -0.15
CA LEU A 138 8.17 -5.26 0.80
C LEU A 138 7.02 -4.25 0.96
N GLY A 139 6.27 -3.98 -0.10
CA GLY A 139 5.08 -3.13 -0.03
C GLY A 139 4.04 -3.67 0.95
N ALA A 140 3.72 -4.96 0.84
CA ALA A 140 2.80 -5.63 1.78
C ALA A 140 3.40 -5.80 3.18
N PHE A 141 4.71 -6.04 3.26
CA PHE A 141 5.44 -6.16 4.52
C PHE A 141 5.35 -4.88 5.35
N PHE A 142 5.72 -3.73 4.77
CA PHE A 142 5.68 -2.46 5.49
C PHE A 142 4.25 -2.05 5.85
N ALA A 143 3.26 -2.34 5.00
CA ALA A 143 1.86 -2.09 5.32
C ALA A 143 1.41 -2.91 6.55
N THR A 144 1.72 -4.21 6.55
CA THR A 144 1.42 -5.08 7.68
C THR A 144 2.16 -4.65 8.93
N LEU A 145 3.44 -4.28 8.81
CA LEU A 145 4.27 -3.81 9.91
C LEU A 145 3.68 -2.55 10.55
N PHE A 146 3.35 -1.53 9.76
CA PHE A 146 2.74 -0.31 10.31
C PHE A 146 1.37 -0.57 10.92
N LEU A 147 0.53 -1.38 10.28
CA LEU A 147 -0.77 -1.77 10.85
C LEU A 147 -0.60 -2.40 12.24
N VAL A 148 0.31 -3.36 12.36
CA VAL A 148 0.55 -4.11 13.59
C VAL A 148 1.13 -3.22 14.68
N LEU A 149 2.09 -2.35 14.34
CA LEU A 149 2.64 -1.38 15.29
C LEU A 149 1.58 -0.40 15.79
N ILE A 150 0.74 0.14 14.89
CA ILE A 150 -0.34 1.06 15.26
C ILE A 150 -1.35 0.36 16.19
N LEU A 151 -1.75 -0.88 15.89
CA LEU A 151 -2.65 -1.65 16.74
C LEU A 151 -2.04 -1.91 18.12
N TYR A 152 -0.79 -2.39 18.15
CA TYR A 152 -0.07 -2.72 19.37
C TYR A 152 0.08 -1.52 20.30
N PHE A 153 0.45 -0.35 19.77
CA PHE A 153 0.58 0.88 20.56
C PHE A 153 -0.74 1.59 20.84
N SER A 154 -1.85 1.19 20.20
CA SER A 154 -3.12 1.87 20.38
C SER A 154 -3.88 1.39 21.61
N LYS A 155 -4.04 0.07 21.79
CA LYS A 155 -4.71 -0.50 22.97
C LYS A 155 -4.02 -1.83 23.37
N PRO A 156 -3.75 -2.07 24.66
CA PRO A 156 -3.13 -3.32 25.13
C PRO A 156 -3.87 -4.60 24.71
N GLN A 157 -5.19 -4.49 24.51
CA GLN A 157 -6.08 -5.56 24.10
C GLN A 157 -5.70 -6.19 22.75
N TYR A 158 -5.03 -5.43 21.88
CA TYR A 158 -4.76 -5.82 20.50
C TYR A 158 -3.42 -6.54 20.31
N GLU A 159 -2.67 -6.81 21.38
CA GLU A 159 -1.37 -7.50 21.28
C GLU A 159 -1.48 -8.83 20.53
N TRP A 160 -2.41 -9.70 20.94
CA TRP A 160 -2.65 -10.98 20.26
C TRP A 160 -3.13 -10.82 18.82
N ALA A 161 -3.96 -9.80 18.56
CA ALA A 161 -4.42 -9.50 17.20
C ALA A 161 -3.25 -9.04 16.32
N ALA A 162 -2.35 -8.22 16.85
CA ALA A 162 -1.14 -7.75 16.18
C ALA A 162 -0.25 -8.91 15.69
N TYR A 163 0.10 -9.85 16.58
CA TYR A 163 0.90 -11.02 16.20
C TYR A 163 0.19 -11.93 15.18
N SER A 164 -1.12 -12.12 15.35
CA SER A 164 -1.92 -12.96 14.46
C SER A 164 -2.00 -12.35 13.05
N ILE A 165 -2.28 -11.03 12.96
CA ILE A 165 -2.33 -10.29 11.70
C ILE A 165 -0.99 -10.35 11.00
N PHE A 166 0.12 -10.13 11.71
CA PHE A 166 1.44 -10.21 11.11
C PHE A 166 1.70 -11.58 10.49
N THR A 167 1.42 -12.65 11.24
CA THR A 167 1.67 -14.04 10.83
C THR A 167 0.85 -14.42 9.60
N VAL A 168 -0.45 -14.12 9.58
CA VAL A 168 -1.33 -14.43 8.43
C VAL A 168 -0.88 -13.69 7.18
N ASN A 169 -0.41 -12.45 7.33
CA ASN A 169 -0.01 -11.64 6.18
C ASN A 169 1.35 -12.02 5.57
N ILE A 170 2.14 -12.92 6.17
CA ILE A 170 3.36 -13.46 5.52
C ILE A 170 3.01 -14.09 4.16
N ILE A 171 1.83 -14.73 4.09
CA ILE A 171 1.32 -15.35 2.88
C ILE A 171 0.89 -14.29 1.89
N THR A 172 0.17 -13.26 2.34
CA THR A 172 -0.17 -12.08 1.54
C THR A 172 1.09 -11.44 0.94
N MET A 173 2.14 -11.24 1.74
CA MET A 173 3.41 -10.66 1.28
C MET A 173 4.05 -11.49 0.17
N THR A 174 4.01 -12.81 0.31
CA THR A 174 4.57 -13.73 -0.69
C THR A 174 3.78 -13.68 -1.99
N ILE A 175 2.45 -13.71 -1.90
CA ILE A 175 1.56 -13.62 -3.07
C ILE A 175 1.75 -12.26 -3.77
N GLU A 176 1.75 -11.17 -3.02
CA GLU A 176 2.00 -9.81 -3.52
C GLU A 176 3.33 -9.71 -4.26
N GLY A 177 4.37 -10.35 -3.74
CA GLY A 177 5.66 -10.45 -4.41
C GLY A 177 5.55 -11.14 -5.76
N PHE A 178 4.93 -12.31 -5.83
CA PHE A 178 4.77 -13.03 -7.11
C PHE A 178 3.90 -12.27 -8.11
N ILE A 179 2.76 -11.73 -7.68
CA ILE A 179 1.86 -10.96 -8.54
C ILE A 179 2.58 -9.72 -9.08
N SER A 180 3.28 -8.97 -8.21
CA SER A 180 4.06 -7.80 -8.63
C SER A 180 5.19 -8.17 -9.58
N MET A 181 5.87 -9.28 -9.34
CA MET A 181 6.90 -9.79 -10.25
C MET A 181 6.34 -10.03 -11.65
N PHE A 182 5.25 -10.78 -11.77
CA PHE A 182 4.64 -11.08 -13.07
C PHE A 182 4.09 -9.82 -13.74
N LEU A 183 3.44 -8.93 -12.99
CA LEU A 183 2.91 -7.67 -13.50
C LEU A 183 4.03 -6.79 -14.08
N LEU A 184 5.12 -6.58 -13.34
CA LEU A 184 6.22 -5.75 -13.79
C LEU A 184 6.98 -6.38 -14.96
N MET A 185 7.15 -7.71 -14.98
CA MET A 185 7.69 -8.42 -16.13
C MET A 185 6.81 -8.25 -17.37
N PHE A 186 5.48 -8.33 -17.21
CA PHE A 186 4.53 -8.13 -18.30
C PHE A 186 4.57 -6.70 -18.84
N ILE A 187 4.54 -5.70 -17.96
CA ILE A 187 4.66 -4.28 -18.35
C ILE A 187 5.98 -4.03 -19.08
N LYS A 188 7.09 -4.59 -18.58
CA LYS A 188 8.39 -4.47 -19.24
C LYS A 188 8.38 -5.06 -20.66
N LYS A 189 7.70 -6.19 -20.85
CA LYS A 189 7.60 -6.83 -22.18
C LYS A 189 6.69 -6.05 -23.13
N THR A 190 5.55 -5.57 -22.64
CA THR A 190 4.48 -5.00 -23.48
C THR A 190 4.61 -3.50 -23.69
N TYR A 191 5.06 -2.76 -22.67
CA TYR A 191 5.18 -1.31 -22.70
C TYR A 191 6.39 -0.80 -21.92
N PRO A 192 7.63 -1.14 -22.33
CA PRO A 192 8.85 -0.83 -21.57
C PRO A 192 9.08 0.67 -21.34
N LYS A 193 8.50 1.55 -22.19
CA LYS A 193 8.65 3.00 -22.08
C LYS A 193 8.17 3.55 -20.74
N ILE A 194 7.13 2.96 -20.14
CA ILE A 194 6.56 3.44 -18.86
C ILE A 194 7.48 3.15 -17.66
N LEU A 195 8.38 2.18 -17.79
CA LEU A 195 9.31 1.78 -16.73
C LEU A 195 10.65 2.51 -16.83
N LYS A 196 10.88 3.27 -17.91
CA LYS A 196 12.15 3.95 -18.16
C LYS A 196 12.39 5.03 -17.10
N GLY A 197 13.49 4.92 -16.36
CA GLY A 197 13.83 5.83 -15.26
C GLY A 197 13.19 5.47 -13.90
N LEU A 198 12.40 4.39 -13.85
CA LEU A 198 11.84 3.85 -12.61
C LEU A 198 12.58 2.60 -12.13
N ILE A 199 13.16 1.81 -13.02
CA ILE A 199 13.83 0.52 -12.74
C ILE A 199 15.12 0.35 -13.54
#